data_AF-A0A962C257-F1
#
_entry.id   AF-A0A962C257-F1
#
_cell.length_a   1.000
_cell.length_b   1.000
_cell.length_c   1.000
_cell.angle_alpha   90.00
_cell.angle_beta   90.00
_cell.angle_gamma   90.00
#
_symmetry.space_group_name_H-M   'P 1'
#
loop_
_entity.id
_entity.type
_entity.pdbx_description
1 polymer ?
#
loop_
_entity_poly.entity_id
_entity_poly.type
_entity_poly.pdbx_seq_one_letter_code
_entity_poly.pdbx_strand_id
1 'polypeptide(L)'
;MRVIETDLPGCLIIEPHVFGDARGYFYESWNKTRFADAGLDIDFVQGNVSASARGVLRGLHYQWPNPQGKLVSVLEGEVYDVAV
;
A
#
# COMPACT_ATOMS: atom_id res chain seq x y z
N MET A 1 10.82 7.87 2.81
CA MET A 1 9.75 7.42 1.92
C MET A 1 9.37 8.60 1.03
N ARG A 2 8.95 8.35 -0.20
CA ARG A 2 8.39 9.39 -1.06
C ARG A 2 6.89 9.14 -1.21
N VAL A 3 6.11 10.21 -1.04
CA VAL A 3 4.66 10.20 -1.28
C VAL A 3 4.42 10.92 -2.59
N ILE A 4 3.68 10.29 -3.49
CA ILE A 4 3.34 10.84 -4.80
C ILE A 4 1.81 10.89 -4.89
N GLU A 5 1.28 12.09 -5.12
CA GLU A 5 -0.14 12.30 -5.36
C GLU A 5 -0.51 11.77 -6.76
N THR A 6 -1.70 11.18 -6.86
CA THR A 6 -2.28 10.78 -8.15
C THR A 6 -3.35 11.78 -8.58
N ASP A 7 -3.87 11.64 -9.79
CA ASP A 7 -4.98 12.46 -10.28
C ASP A 7 -6.29 12.23 -9.49
N LEU A 8 -6.39 11.15 -8.71
CA LEU A 8 -7.50 10.87 -7.81
C LEU A 8 -7.17 11.37 -6.39
N PRO A 9 -7.82 12.43 -5.89
CA PRO A 9 -7.53 12.98 -4.56
C PRO A 9 -7.66 11.93 -3.45
N GLY A 10 -6.64 11.83 -2.60
CA GLY A 10 -6.56 10.83 -1.52
C GLY A 10 -6.04 9.46 -1.94
N CYS A 11 -5.87 9.20 -3.25
CA CYS A 11 -5.12 8.04 -3.74
C CYS A 11 -3.64 8.43 -3.92
N LEU A 12 -2.76 7.73 -3.20
CA LEU A 12 -1.35 8.05 -3.09
C LEU A 12 -0.49 6.85 -3.48
N ILE A 13 0.62 7.11 -4.15
CA ILE A 13 1.68 6.12 -4.35
C ILE A 13 2.76 6.35 -3.29
N ILE A 14 3.13 5.28 -2.59
CA ILE A 14 4.13 5.30 -1.53
C ILE A 14 5.37 4.53 -2.01
N GLU A 15 6.49 5.23 -2.19
CA GLU A 15 7.79 4.60 -2.48
C GLU A 15 8.60 4.45 -1.17
N PRO A 16 8.78 3.21 -0.66
CA PRO A 16 9.59 2.99 0.54
C PRO A 16 11.07 3.23 0.22
N HIS A 17 11.85 3.56 1.26
CA HIS A 17 13.31 3.52 1.14
C HIS A 17 13.76 2.06 1.29
N VAL A 18 14.29 1.50 0.21
CA VAL A 18 14.79 0.13 0.18
C VAL A 18 16.30 0.11 0.39
N PHE A 19 16.74 -0.60 1.42
CA PHE A 19 18.14 -0.78 1.77
C PHE A 19 18.58 -2.16 1.27
N GLY A 20 19.42 -2.18 0.23
CA GLY A 20 19.95 -3.43 -0.35
C GLY A 20 21.37 -3.73 0.11
N ASP A 21 21.68 -5.01 0.30
CA ASP A 21 23.04 -5.52 0.50
C ASP A 21 23.21 -6.95 -0.07
N ALA A 22 24.38 -7.56 0.14
CA ALA A 22 24.69 -8.89 -0.40
C ALA A 22 23.76 -10.02 0.07
N ARG A 23 22.96 -9.81 1.12
CA ARG A 23 22.00 -10.77 1.68
C ARG A 23 20.60 -10.61 1.07
N GLY A 24 20.32 -9.49 0.39
CA GLY A 24 19.01 -9.14 -0.14
C GLY A 24 18.67 -7.68 0.12
N TYR A 25 17.43 -7.40 0.50
CA TYR A 25 16.97 -6.05 0.80
C TYR A 25 16.14 -6.01 2.08
N PHE A 26 16.05 -4.81 2.66
CA PHE A 26 15.24 -4.50 3.82
C PHE A 26 14.55 -3.16 3.60
N TYR A 27 13.28 -3.08 3.98
CA TYR A 27 12.55 -1.82 4.05
C TYR A 27 11.42 -1.93 5.07
N GLU A 28 10.95 -0.79 5.55
CA GLU A 28 9.78 -0.71 6.40
C GLU A 28 8.55 -0.53 5.52
N SER A 29 7.71 -1.57 5.41
CA SER A 29 6.43 -1.48 4.72
C SER A 29 5.42 -0.59 5.46
N TRP A 30 5.56 -0.48 6.78
CA TRP A 30 4.79 0.41 7.65
C TRP A 30 5.66 0.89 8.82
N ASN A 31 5.59 2.19 9.12
CA ASN A 31 6.16 2.79 10.31
C ASN A 31 5.31 4.01 10.68
N LYS A 32 4.64 3.98 11.85
CA LYS A 32 3.67 5.00 12.26
C LYS A 32 4.26 6.42 12.23
N THR A 33 5.45 6.60 12.81
CA THR A 33 6.11 7.91 12.84
C THR A 33 6.48 8.39 11.44
N ARG A 34 7.06 7.52 10.59
CA ARG A 34 7.46 7.92 9.22
C ARG A 34 6.27 8.29 8.34
N PHE A 35 5.16 7.60 8.47
CA PHE A 35 3.94 7.94 7.74
C PHE A 35 3.31 9.23 8.27
N ALA A 36 3.26 9.42 9.60
CA ALA A 36 2.79 10.67 10.20
C ALA A 36 3.66 11.88 9.77
N ASP A 37 4.99 11.73 9.76
CA ASP A 37 5.93 12.76 9.28
C ASP A 37 5.72 13.09 7.78
N ALA A 38 5.16 12.15 7.01
CA ALA A 38 4.78 12.33 5.62
C ALA A 38 3.33 12.87 5.45
N GLY A 39 2.67 13.27 6.52
CA GLY A 39 1.30 13.80 6.52
C GLY A 39 0.20 12.75 6.60
N LEU A 40 0.54 11.48 6.86
CA LEU A 40 -0.38 10.35 6.92
C LEU A 40 -0.50 9.82 8.35
N ASP A 41 -1.12 10.61 9.23
CA ASP A 41 -1.45 10.20 10.59
C ASP A 41 -2.68 9.26 10.59
N ILE A 42 -2.42 7.97 10.37
CA ILE A 42 -3.44 6.94 10.16
C ILE A 42 -3.10 5.71 11.01
N ASP A 43 -4.12 5.06 11.55
CA ASP A 43 -3.99 3.79 12.26
C ASP A 43 -4.56 2.64 11.40
N PHE A 44 -3.68 1.73 10.95
CA PHE A 44 -4.09 0.48 10.32
C PHE A 44 -4.44 -0.56 11.37
N VAL A 45 -5.70 -1.00 11.39
CA VAL A 45 -6.23 -1.92 12.42
C VAL A 45 -6.36 -3.37 11.96
N GLN A 46 -6.07 -3.65 10.69
CA GLN A 46 -6.21 -4.98 10.10
C GLN A 46 -5.12 -5.24 9.06
N GLY A 47 -4.52 -6.44 9.11
CA GLY A 47 -3.58 -6.93 8.11
C GLY A 47 -4.18 -8.08 7.32
N ASN A 48 -4.14 -7.98 5.99
CA ASN A 48 -4.62 -9.02 5.08
C ASN A 48 -3.50 -9.44 4.12
N VAL A 49 -3.48 -10.72 3.75
CA VAL A 49 -2.62 -11.25 2.69
C VAL A 49 -3.48 -12.12 1.77
N SER A 50 -3.28 -11.99 0.47
CA SER A 50 -3.92 -12.83 -0.53
C SER A 50 -2.92 -13.26 -1.59
N ALA A 51 -3.11 -14.45 -2.15
CA ALA A 51 -2.42 -14.91 -3.35
C ALA A 51 -3.44 -15.05 -4.48
N SER A 52 -3.01 -14.76 -5.71
CA SER A 52 -3.85 -14.81 -6.90
C SER A 52 -3.09 -15.48 -8.04
N ALA A 53 -3.75 -16.39 -8.76
CA ALA A 53 -3.22 -16.91 -10.02
C ALA A 53 -3.35 -15.84 -11.12
N ARG A 54 -2.52 -15.95 -12.17
CA ARG A 54 -2.59 -15.04 -13.33
C ARG A 54 -4.01 -15.02 -13.91
N GLY A 55 -4.55 -13.83 -14.12
CA GLY A 55 -5.88 -13.60 -14.68
C GLY A 55 -7.01 -13.45 -13.64
N VAL A 56 -6.72 -13.63 -12.34
CA VAL A 56 -7.69 -13.33 -11.28
C VAL A 56 -7.83 -11.81 -11.12
N LEU A 57 -9.07 -11.33 -11.11
CA LEU A 57 -9.44 -9.95 -10.81
C LEU A 57 -10.17 -9.90 -9.46
N ARG A 58 -9.80 -8.96 -8.59
CA ARG A 58 -10.47 -8.72 -7.30
C ARG A 58 -10.94 -7.27 -7.22
N GLY A 59 -12.26 -7.06 -7.25
CA GLY A 59 -12.85 -5.72 -7.16
C GLY A 59 -14.13 -5.56 -7.98
N LEU A 60 -14.75 -4.37 -7.99
CA LEU A 60 -14.40 -3.21 -7.16
C LEU A 60 -14.99 -3.35 -5.75
N HIS A 61 -14.21 -3.01 -4.72
CA HIS A 61 -14.62 -3.13 -3.32
C HIS A 61 -14.56 -1.78 -2.60
N TYR A 62 -15.68 -1.37 -2.00
CA TYR A 62 -15.76 -0.22 -1.10
C TYR A 62 -16.58 -0.58 0.14
N GLN A 63 -16.49 0.22 1.20
CA GLN A 63 -17.25 0.03 2.43
C GLN A 63 -18.01 1.30 2.81
N TRP A 64 -19.27 1.12 3.20
CA TRP A 64 -20.16 2.15 3.73
C TRP A 64 -21.09 1.50 4.77
N PRO A 65 -21.42 2.14 5.90
CA PRO A 65 -21.09 3.51 6.30
C PRO A 65 -19.71 3.69 6.94
N ASN A 66 -18.99 2.61 7.21
CA ASN A 66 -17.67 2.65 7.84
C ASN A 66 -16.59 2.48 6.76
N PRO A 67 -16.03 3.56 6.19
CA PRO A 67 -15.03 3.46 5.15
C PRO A 67 -13.73 2.83 5.69
N GLN A 68 -13.02 2.13 4.81
CA GLN A 68 -11.76 1.47 5.13
C GLN A 68 -10.67 1.97 4.18
N GLY A 69 -9.70 2.71 4.73
CA GLY A 69 -8.44 3.00 4.05
C GLY A 69 -7.59 1.73 3.93
N LYS A 70 -6.83 1.60 2.84
CA LYS A 70 -6.02 0.42 2.56
C LYS A 70 -4.60 0.85 2.18
N LEU A 71 -3.61 0.28 2.85
CA LEU A 71 -2.22 0.27 2.39
C LEU A 71 -1.99 -1.06 1.68
N VAL A 72 -1.82 -1.01 0.37
CA VAL A 72 -1.72 -2.19 -0.50
C VAL A 72 -0.31 -2.26 -1.09
N SER A 73 0.28 -3.45 -1.06
CA SER A 73 1.57 -3.74 -1.69
C SER A 73 1.59 -5.17 -2.23
N VAL A 74 2.47 -5.44 -3.20
CA VAL A 74 2.71 -6.77 -3.76
C VAL A 74 4.01 -7.31 -3.18
N LEU A 75 3.93 -8.47 -2.53
CA LEU A 75 5.10 -9.15 -1.94
C LEU A 75 5.88 -9.96 -2.99
N GLU A 76 5.17 -10.57 -3.94
CA GLU A 76 5.74 -11.43 -4.98
C GLU A 76 4.90 -11.30 -6.27
N GLY A 77 5.57 -11.23 -7.42
CA GLY A 77 4.95 -11.04 -8.73
C GLY A 77 4.56 -9.58 -8.98
N GLU A 78 3.46 -9.37 -9.72
CA GLU A 78 2.95 -8.06 -10.09
C GLU A 78 1.42 -8.08 -10.20
N VAL A 79 0.78 -6.93 -9.99
CA VAL A 79 -0.65 -6.73 -10.21
C VAL A 79 -0.88 -5.41 -10.93
N TYR A 80 -1.98 -5.32 -11.66
CA TYR A 80 -2.52 -4.06 -12.15
C TYR A 80 -3.54 -3.55 -11.12
N ASP A 81 -3.10 -2.65 -10.23
CA ASP A 81 -3.96 -2.06 -9.19
C ASP A 81 -4.71 -0.84 -9.72
N VAL A 82 -5.98 -0.70 -9.34
CA VAL A 82 -6.88 0.36 -9.83
C VAL A 82 -7.70 0.91 -8.67
N ALA A 83 -7.68 2.22 -8.51
CA ALA A 83 -8.59 2.99 -7.66
C ALA A 83 -9.61 3.73 -8.54
N VAL A 84 -10.88 3.78 -8.08
CA VAL A 84 -12.02 4.39 -8.77
C VAL A 84 -12.78 5.29 -7.82
#